data_AF-A0A2V7HR80-F1
#
_entry.id   AF-A0A2V7HR80-F1
#
_cell.length_a   1.000
_cell.length_b   1.000
_cell.length_c   1.000
_cell.angle_alpha   90.00
_cell.angle_beta   90.00
_cell.angle_gamma   90.00
#
_symmetry.space_group_name_H-M   'P 1'
#
loop_
_entity.id
_entity.type
_entity.pdbx_description
1 polymer ?
#
loop_
_entity_poly.entity_id
_entity_poly.type
_entity_poly.pdbx_seq_one_letter_code
_entity_poly.pdbx_strand_id
1 'polypeptide(L)'
;RRWHPWTMTLTADGRAHQESDRTVPGKRKIIRKSVRVARQDVEALVAEVRRANFFFLAPEYAFAVTHHPTLVLRITMEGRSHEVTVYAPDRVKDEAEVAAFLRVWNQTLRLVPPLNPGQRPE
;
A
#
# COMPACT_ATOMS: atom_id res chain seq x y z
N ARG A 1 -8.26 -14.09 -11.68
CA ARG A 1 -6.86 -14.36 -11.27
C ARG A 1 -6.83 -14.40 -9.75
N ARG A 2 -6.16 -15.36 -9.12
CA ARG A 2 -6.04 -15.39 -7.65
C ARG A 2 -4.90 -14.47 -7.24
N TRP A 3 -5.22 -13.34 -6.59
CA TRP A 3 -4.21 -12.49 -5.97
C TRP A 3 -3.75 -13.12 -4.67
N HIS A 4 -2.45 -13.14 -4.46
CA HIS A 4 -1.88 -13.57 -3.20
C HIS A 4 -1.69 -12.35 -2.30
N PRO A 5 -2.01 -12.44 -1.00
CA PRO A 5 -1.64 -11.40 -0.05
C PRO A 5 -0.14 -11.11 -0.14
N TRP A 6 0.20 -9.83 -0.05
CA TRP A 6 1.58 -9.39 -0.04
C TRP A 6 1.73 -8.18 0.87
N THR A 7 2.94 -8.01 1.39
CA THR A 7 3.33 -6.86 2.21
C THR A 7 4.53 -6.20 1.55
N MET A 8 4.62 -4.88 1.66
CA MET A 8 5.82 -4.14 1.28
C MET A 8 6.23 -3.20 2.39
N THR A 9 7.53 -3.13 2.62
CA THR A 9 8.17 -2.12 3.45
C THR A 9 9.08 -1.27 2.57
N LEU A 10 8.89 0.06 2.59
CA LEU A 10 9.80 1.03 1.97
C LEU A 10 10.39 1.91 3.08
N THR A 11 11.71 1.93 3.20
CA THR A 11 12.43 2.74 4.19
C THR A 11 12.89 4.07 3.61
N ALA A 12 13.15 5.04 4.49
CA ALA A 12 13.57 6.40 4.11
C ALA A 12 14.88 6.44 3.31
N ASP A 13 15.74 5.42 3.46
CA ASP A 13 16.95 5.30 2.66
C ASP A 13 16.69 4.81 1.23
N GLY A 14 15.46 4.45 0.87
CA GLY A 14 15.07 3.94 -0.45
C GLY A 14 15.15 2.42 -0.63
N ARG A 15 15.33 1.63 0.43
CA ARG A 15 15.18 0.17 0.33
C ARG A 15 13.71 -0.22 0.39
N ALA A 16 13.24 -0.92 -0.64
CA ALA A 16 11.93 -1.54 -0.66
C ALA A 16 12.05 -3.06 -0.62
N HIS A 17 11.29 -3.70 0.27
CA HIS A 17 11.18 -5.14 0.39
C HIS A 17 9.72 -5.56 0.25
N GLN A 18 9.44 -6.46 -0.68
CA GLN A 18 8.12 -7.06 -0.86
C GLN A 18 8.16 -8.54 -0.50
N GLU A 19 7.12 -9.03 0.17
CA GLU A 19 6.92 -10.44 0.48
C GLU A 19 5.50 -10.87 0.10
N SER A 20 5.34 -12.05 -0.50
CA SER A 20 4.03 -12.65 -0.77
C SER A 20 4.05 -14.15 -0.49
N ASP A 21 2.96 -14.65 0.09
CA ASP A 21 2.78 -16.08 0.33
C ASP A 21 1.96 -16.71 -0.80
N ARG A 22 2.62 -17.54 -1.61
CA ARG A 22 1.95 -18.35 -2.62
C ARG A 22 1.71 -19.75 -2.07
N THR A 23 0.44 -20.09 -1.86
CA THR A 23 0.03 -21.48 -1.70
C THR A 23 -0.04 -22.15 -3.07
N VAL A 24 0.91 -23.04 -3.33
CA VAL A 24 0.86 -24.00 -4.45
C VAL A 24 0.42 -25.35 -3.86
N PRO A 25 -0.35 -26.21 -4.55
CA PRO A 25 -0.75 -27.49 -3.98
C PRO A 25 0.44 -28.26 -3.39
N GLY A 26 0.38 -28.55 -2.09
CA GLY A 26 1.42 -29.28 -1.34
C GLY A 26 2.65 -28.48 -0.88
N LYS A 27 2.82 -27.19 -1.23
CA LYS A 27 3.96 -26.36 -0.78
C LYS A 27 3.61 -24.89 -0.56
N ARG A 28 3.98 -24.36 0.62
CA ARG A 28 3.99 -22.91 0.91
C ARG A 28 5.25 -22.30 0.31
N LYS A 29 5.12 -21.34 -0.62
CA LYS A 29 6.25 -20.65 -1.25
C LYS A 29 6.20 -19.16 -0.95
N ILE A 30 7.19 -18.66 -0.21
CA ILE A 30 7.37 -17.24 0.04
C ILE A 30 8.15 -16.63 -1.14
N ILE A 31 7.58 -15.62 -1.79
CA ILE A 31 8.26 -14.82 -2.81
C ILE A 31 8.73 -13.54 -2.17
N ARG A 32 10.02 -13.23 -2.31
CA ARG A 32 10.63 -11.99 -1.85
C ARG A 32 11.22 -11.22 -3.03
N LYS A 33 11.02 -9.90 -3.04
CA LYS A 33 11.65 -8.98 -4.00
C LYS A 33 12.21 -7.80 -3.23
N SER A 34 13.42 -7.38 -3.60
CA SER A 34 14.02 -6.16 -3.07
C SER A 34 14.26 -5.20 -4.22
N VAL A 35 13.94 -3.92 -4.01
CA VAL A 35 14.08 -2.85 -5.00
C VAL A 35 14.74 -1.65 -4.33
N ARG A 36 15.61 -0.98 -5.07
CA ARG A 36 16.18 0.31 -4.66
C ARG A 36 15.38 1.43 -5.33
N VAL A 37 14.80 2.31 -4.53
CA VAL A 37 14.09 3.51 -4.96
C VAL A 37 15.05 4.70 -4.90
N ALA A 38 15.02 5.58 -5.91
CA ALA A 38 15.87 6.75 -5.90
C ALA A 38 15.46 7.72 -4.79
N ARG A 39 16.42 8.47 -4.26
CA ARG A 39 16.17 9.43 -3.16
C ARG A 39 15.07 10.43 -3.51
N GLN A 40 15.12 11.01 -4.71
CA GLN A 40 14.13 12.00 -5.19
C GLN A 40 12.70 11.42 -5.21
N ASP A 41 12.56 10.13 -5.47
CA ASP A 41 11.27 9.45 -5.52
C ASP A 41 10.71 9.20 -4.11
N VAL A 42 11.59 8.88 -3.15
CA VAL A 42 11.23 8.81 -1.73
C VAL A 42 10.81 10.18 -1.21
N GLU A 43 11.54 11.24 -1.58
CA GLU A 43 11.19 12.63 -1.21
C GLU A 43 9.83 13.04 -1.81
N ALA A 44 9.53 12.65 -3.05
CA ALA A 44 8.22 12.86 -3.66
C ALA A 44 7.10 12.10 -2.93
N LEU A 45 7.35 10.86 -2.50
CA LEU A 45 6.38 10.10 -1.70
C LEU A 45 6.13 10.77 -0.34
N VAL A 46 7.17 11.26 0.33
CA VAL A 46 7.04 12.03 1.58
C VAL A 46 6.19 13.28 1.38
N ALA A 47 6.41 14.01 0.27
CA ALA A 47 5.60 15.17 -0.07
C ALA A 47 4.12 14.79 -0.25
N GLU A 48 3.83 13.65 -0.90
CA GLU A 48 2.46 13.19 -1.09
C GLU A 48 1.79 12.78 0.23
N VAL A 49 2.52 12.11 1.13
CA VAL A 49 2.04 11.78 2.49
C VAL A 49 1.63 13.04 3.25
N ARG A 50 2.43 14.10 3.17
CA ARG A 50 2.13 15.40 3.79
C ARG A 50 0.91 16.06 3.13
N ARG A 51 0.84 16.10 1.79
CA ARG A 51 -0.30 16.66 1.05
C ARG A 51 -1.61 15.95 1.32
N ALA A 52 -1.56 14.63 1.51
CA ALA A 52 -2.72 13.82 1.86
C ALA A 52 -3.17 14.00 3.32
N ASN A 53 -2.43 14.76 4.14
CA ASN A 53 -2.66 14.87 5.58
C ASN A 53 -2.81 13.48 6.24
N PHE A 54 -1.99 12.51 5.82
CA PHE A 54 -2.21 11.09 6.10
C PHE A 54 -2.43 10.78 7.60
N PHE A 55 -1.69 11.47 8.47
CA PHE A 55 -1.77 11.32 9.93
C PHE A 55 -3.06 11.85 10.58
N PHE A 56 -3.94 12.47 9.81
CA PHE A 56 -5.25 12.96 10.24
C PHE A 56 -6.41 12.17 9.65
N LEU A 57 -6.15 11.24 8.72
CA LEU A 57 -7.16 10.35 8.17
C LEU A 57 -7.73 9.44 9.26
N ALA A 58 -9.01 9.10 9.17
CA ALA A 58 -9.59 8.06 10.00
C ALA A 58 -8.79 6.75 9.85
N PRO A 59 -8.62 5.98 10.93
CA PRO A 59 -7.84 4.74 10.90
C PRO A 59 -8.53 3.63 10.10
N GLU A 60 -9.84 3.71 9.88
CA GLU A 60 -10.62 2.70 9.19
C GLU A 60 -11.75 3.30 8.35
N TYR A 61 -11.88 2.81 7.11
CA TYR A 61 -13.01 3.06 6.21
C TYR A 61 -13.63 1.73 5.83
N ALA A 62 -14.77 1.40 6.43
CA ALA A 62 -15.40 0.09 6.31
C ALA A 62 -16.50 0.06 5.24
N PHE A 63 -16.60 -1.08 4.55
CA PHE A 63 -17.72 -1.39 3.67
C PHE A 63 -18.15 -2.85 3.90
N ALA A 64 -19.46 -3.11 3.95
CA ALA A 64 -20.04 -4.36 4.47
C ALA A 64 -19.98 -5.56 3.48
N VAL A 65 -18.81 -5.87 2.93
CA VAL A 65 -18.66 -6.93 1.90
C VAL A 65 -17.43 -7.80 2.13
N THR A 66 -17.61 -9.11 1.94
CA THR A 66 -16.61 -10.15 2.27
C THR A 66 -15.66 -10.50 1.11
N HIS A 67 -15.90 -9.99 -0.10
CA HIS A 67 -15.19 -10.42 -1.32
C HIS A 67 -14.36 -9.33 -2.01
N HIS A 68 -14.15 -8.19 -1.35
CA HIS A 68 -13.40 -7.07 -1.91
C HIS A 68 -11.99 -6.95 -1.30
N PRO A 69 -11.03 -6.30 -1.99
CA PRO A 69 -9.70 -6.10 -1.44
C PRO A 69 -9.73 -5.20 -0.21
N THR A 70 -8.79 -5.44 0.71
CA THR A 70 -8.46 -4.55 1.82
C THR A 70 -7.08 -3.96 1.56
N LEU A 71 -6.96 -2.64 1.68
CA LEU A 71 -5.68 -1.93 1.60
C LEU A 71 -5.30 -1.47 2.99
N VAL A 72 -4.08 -1.76 3.41
CA VAL A 72 -3.53 -1.32 4.69
C VAL A 72 -2.25 -0.58 4.43
N LEU A 73 -2.17 0.68 4.88
CA LEU A 73 -0.96 1.47 4.80
C LEU A 73 -0.59 1.98 6.19
N ARG A 74 0.61 1.62 6.63
CA ARG A 74 1.22 2.13 7.86
C ARG A 74 2.39 3.02 7.50
N ILE A 75 2.38 4.25 8.00
CA ILE A 75 3.42 5.24 7.76
C ILE A 75 4.03 5.64 9.10
N THR A 76 5.37 5.59 9.15
CA THR A 76 6.16 6.12 10.26
C THR A 76 7.06 7.24 9.75
N MET A 77 6.86 8.46 10.24
CA MET A 77 7.58 9.66 9.80
C MET A 77 7.64 10.66 10.96
N GLU A 78 8.77 11.35 11.12
CA GLU A 78 8.92 12.42 12.14
C GLU A 78 8.54 11.99 13.57
N GLY A 79 8.87 10.74 13.93
CA GLY A 79 8.56 10.18 15.26
C GLY A 79 7.09 9.79 15.47
N ARG A 80 6.22 9.95 14.46
CA ARG A 80 4.81 9.54 14.51
C ARG A 80 4.61 8.27 13.69
N SER A 81 3.67 7.42 14.11
CA SER A 81 3.21 6.27 13.32
C SER A 81 1.69 6.30 13.22
N HIS A 82 1.15 6.08 12.02
CA HIS A 82 -0.30 6.00 11.78
C HIS A 82 -0.59 4.89 10.77
N GLU A 83 -1.67 4.16 11.01
CA GLU A 83 -2.14 3.07 10.13
C GLU A 83 -3.56 3.37 9.69
N VAL A 84 -3.80 3.21 8.39
CA VAL A 84 -5.11 3.38 7.77
C VAL A 84 -5.47 2.12 7.02
N THR A 85 -6.68 1.62 7.27
CA THR A 85 -7.27 0.46 6.61
C THR A 85 -8.48 0.88 5.79
N VAL A 86 -8.47 0.55 4.49
CA VAL A 86 -9.58 0.79 3.57
C VAL A 86 -10.12 -0.55 3.09
N TYR A 87 -11.37 -0.83 3.43
CA TYR A 87 -12.10 -2.00 2.94
C TYR A 87 -12.85 -1.66 1.66
N ALA A 88 -12.77 -2.52 0.65
CA ALA A 88 -13.43 -2.34 -0.63
C ALA A 88 -13.21 -0.94 -1.25
N PRO A 89 -11.94 -0.54 -1.49
CA PRO A 89 -11.58 0.82 -1.95
C PRO A 89 -12.41 1.30 -3.14
N ASP A 90 -12.74 0.44 -4.09
CA ASP A 90 -13.54 0.80 -5.28
C ASP A 90 -14.96 1.28 -4.95
N ARG A 91 -15.47 0.95 -3.75
CA ARG A 91 -16.81 1.32 -3.25
C ARG A 91 -16.82 2.61 -2.46
N VAL A 92 -15.67 3.00 -1.90
CA VAL A 92 -15.51 4.16 -1.01
C VAL A 92 -14.58 5.23 -1.58
N LYS A 93 -14.09 5.04 -2.82
CA LYS A 93 -13.13 5.95 -3.49
C LYS A 93 -13.60 7.38 -3.68
N ASP A 94 -14.91 7.62 -3.66
CA ASP A 94 -15.50 8.96 -3.82
C ASP A 94 -15.46 9.77 -2.51
N GLU A 95 -15.15 9.13 -1.38
CA GLU A 95 -14.88 9.82 -0.13
C GLU A 95 -13.53 10.54 -0.21
N ALA A 96 -13.51 11.84 0.12
CA ALA A 96 -12.30 12.67 -0.05
C ALA A 96 -11.08 12.14 0.71
N GLU A 97 -11.30 11.56 1.89
CA GLU A 97 -10.25 10.98 2.72
C GLU A 97 -9.71 9.66 2.12
N VAL A 98 -10.59 8.82 1.57
CA VAL A 98 -10.19 7.62 0.83
C VAL A 98 -9.42 8.00 -0.44
N ALA A 99 -9.87 9.01 -1.18
CA ALA A 99 -9.14 9.51 -2.33
C ALA A 99 -7.74 10.01 -1.95
N ALA A 100 -7.57 10.60 -0.76
CA ALA A 100 -6.27 10.99 -0.23
C ALA A 100 -5.39 9.79 0.12
N PHE A 101 -5.94 8.78 0.78
CA PHE A 101 -5.27 7.50 1.02
C PHE A 101 -4.80 6.86 -0.30
N LEU A 102 -5.69 6.79 -1.30
CA LEU A 102 -5.42 6.16 -2.59
C LEU A 102 -4.32 6.89 -3.37
N ARG A 103 -4.17 8.22 -3.24
CA ARG A 103 -3.03 8.94 -3.83
C ARG A 103 -1.69 8.45 -3.28
N VAL A 104 -1.57 8.31 -1.96
CA VAL A 104 -0.34 7.81 -1.32
C VAL A 104 -0.08 6.34 -1.71
N TRP A 105 -1.12 5.52 -1.68
CA TRP A 105 -1.05 4.12 -2.10
C TRP A 105 -0.58 3.98 -3.56
N ASN A 106 -1.20 4.73 -4.48
CA ASN A 106 -0.90 4.69 -5.90
C ASN A 106 0.51 5.24 -6.19
N GLN A 107 0.94 6.30 -5.50
CA GLN A 107 2.31 6.79 -5.60
C GLN A 107 3.32 5.73 -5.15
N THR A 108 3.01 5.03 -4.05
CA THR A 108 3.84 3.92 -3.56
C THR A 108 3.97 2.80 -4.60
N LEU A 109 2.86 2.37 -5.21
CA LEU A 109 2.86 1.32 -6.23
C LEU A 109 3.53 1.73 -7.54
N ARG A 110 3.57 3.02 -7.88
CA ARG A 110 4.33 3.53 -9.04
C ARG A 110 5.84 3.34 -8.83
N LEU A 111 6.32 3.58 -7.61
CA LEU A 111 7.74 3.41 -7.27
C LEU A 111 8.14 1.95 -7.16
N VAL A 112 7.26 1.13 -6.58
CA VAL A 112 7.49 -0.29 -6.37
C VAL A 112 6.26 -1.09 -6.82
N PRO A 113 6.23 -1.55 -8.07
CA PRO A 113 5.10 -2.31 -8.59
C PRO A 113 4.81 -3.56 -7.76
N PRO A 114 3.52 -3.94 -7.61
CA PRO A 114 3.12 -5.06 -6.75
C PRO A 114 3.64 -6.41 -7.27
N LEU A 115 3.73 -7.40 -6.36
CA LEU A 115 4.18 -8.76 -6.70
C LEU A 115 3.18 -9.57 -7.54
N ASN A 116 1.91 -9.16 -7.56
CA ASN A 116 0.86 -9.82 -8.33
C ASN A 116 0.82 -9.26 -9.76
N PRO A 117 1.06 -10.09 -10.81
CA PRO A 117 1.02 -9.62 -12.20
C PRO A 117 -0.36 -9.07 -12.58
N GLY A 118 -0.40 -7.79 -12.95
CA GLY A 118 -1.61 -7.08 -13.37
C GLY A 118 -2.46 -6.52 -12.23
N GLN A 119 -2.01 -6.55 -10.98
CA GLN A 119 -2.56 -5.67 -9.95
C GLN A 119 -2.13 -4.24 -10.29
N ARG A 120 -3.09 -3.40 -10.67
CA ARG A 120 -2.84 -1.99 -10.99
C ARG A 120 -3.33 -1.11 -9.83
N PRO A 121 -2.67 0.02 -9.57
CA PRO A 121 -3.32 1.13 -8.90
C PRO A 121 -4.44 1.61 -9.84
N GLU A 122 -5.70 1.35 -9.51
CA GLU A 122 -6.82 2.02 -10.16
C GLU A 122 -6.90 3.48 -9.70
#